data_AF-K2S2P3-F1
#
_entry.id   AF-K2S2P3-F1
#
_cell.length_a   1.000
_cell.length_b   1.000
_cell.length_c   1.000
_cell.angle_alpha   90.00
_cell.angle_beta   90.00
_cell.angle_gamma   90.00
#
_symmetry.space_group_name_H-M   'P 1'
#
loop_
_entity.id
_entity.type
_entity.pdbx_description
1 polymer ?
#
loop_
_entity_poly.entity_id
_entity_poly.type
_entity_poly.pdbx_seq_one_letter_code
_entity_poly.pdbx_strand_id
1 'polypeptide(L)'
;MIIGTMGYAPYAAGLYTNNRFGTEWFVLVGAALCGLSAGIFWASEAAIALSYPEPYNQGRFLGLWLSFRLGGQILGGAINLGINANRSEAGSVSYTVYLVFIALQALGPFAGFFLNKPEQVQRKDGVKVKMEITQSFSSELKAMAKMFFSKNFLLIVPLISQAVYSEAVVFTFQSLWFTVRARALGSFLSGIVALTAGNILGAFLDRTSLKLHVRARWAFFTILGLQGGWWIWATVLVTEFHKTQPTYDWVDPGFGRGFALFLFMIIGFQIQYMFL
;
A
#
# COMPACT_ATOMS: atom_id res chain seq x y z
N MET A 1 4.26 -17.50 -0.69
CA MET A 1 5.07 -16.47 -0.02
C MET A 1 6.46 -16.26 -0.64
N ILE A 2 7.42 -17.20 -0.53
CA ILE A 2 8.82 -16.98 -1.00
C ILE A 2 8.88 -16.50 -2.46
N ILE A 3 8.28 -17.24 -3.39
CA ILE A 3 8.23 -16.86 -4.83
C ILE A 3 7.63 -15.46 -5.01
N GLY A 4 6.60 -15.12 -4.24
CA GLY A 4 5.94 -13.82 -4.31
C GLY A 4 6.85 -12.65 -3.91
N THR A 5 7.89 -12.89 -3.10
CA THR A 5 8.86 -11.86 -2.69
C THR A 5 10.02 -11.66 -3.66
N MET A 6 10.23 -12.58 -4.60
CA MET A 6 11.44 -12.59 -5.45
C MET A 6 11.42 -11.51 -6.54
N GLY A 7 10.25 -11.05 -6.99
CA GLY A 7 10.14 -10.09 -8.10
C GLY A 7 10.39 -8.63 -7.73
N TYR A 8 10.39 -8.28 -6.44
CA TYR A 8 10.61 -6.90 -5.99
C TYR A 8 12.05 -6.42 -6.23
N ALA A 9 13.05 -7.24 -5.92
CA ALA A 9 14.46 -6.88 -6.08
C ALA A 9 14.86 -6.63 -7.55
N PRO A 10 14.47 -7.47 -8.54
CA PRO A 10 14.69 -7.19 -9.96
C PRO A 10 14.07 -5.86 -10.42
N TYR A 11 12.88 -5.50 -9.94
CA TYR A 11 12.27 -4.22 -10.28
C TYR A 11 13.06 -3.02 -9.72
N ALA A 12 13.45 -3.08 -8.45
CA ALA A 12 14.28 -2.04 -7.84
C ALA A 12 15.66 -1.93 -8.53
N ALA A 13 16.24 -3.06 -8.94
CA ALA A 13 17.47 -3.08 -9.74
C ALA A 13 17.27 -2.46 -11.13
N GLY A 14 16.13 -2.72 -11.78
CA GLY A 14 15.70 -2.04 -13.01
C GLY A 14 15.69 -0.53 -12.85
N LEU A 15 14.99 -0.01 -11.83
CA LEU A 15 14.95 1.42 -11.53
C LEU A 15 16.34 2.01 -11.22
N TYR A 16 17.19 1.28 -10.50
CA TYR A 16 18.58 1.68 -10.26
C TYR A 16 19.37 1.84 -11.55
N THR A 17 19.36 0.82 -12.42
CA THR A 17 20.10 0.84 -13.68
C THR A 17 19.56 1.87 -14.67
N ASN A 18 18.25 2.13 -14.66
CA ASN A 18 17.65 3.21 -15.42
C ASN A 18 18.17 4.57 -14.95
N ASN A 19 18.12 4.82 -13.65
CA ASN A 19 18.57 6.07 -13.06
C ASN A 19 20.09 6.28 -13.22
N ARG A 20 20.90 5.21 -13.14
CA ARG A 20 22.36 5.31 -13.19
C ARG A 20 22.93 5.25 -14.61
N PHE A 21 22.34 4.44 -15.48
CA PHE A 21 22.89 4.10 -16.80
C PHE A 21 21.91 4.33 -17.95
N GLY A 22 20.69 4.83 -17.70
CA GLY A 22 19.67 5.03 -18.74
C GLY A 22 19.08 3.73 -19.29
N THR A 23 19.25 2.60 -18.62
CA THR A 23 18.74 1.30 -19.10
C THR A 23 17.22 1.19 -18.92
N GLU A 24 16.46 1.10 -20.01
CA GLU A 24 14.99 1.05 -19.95
C GLU A 24 14.41 -0.37 -19.93
N TRP A 25 14.98 -1.29 -20.72
CA TRP A 25 14.44 -2.64 -20.88
C TRP A 25 14.34 -3.40 -19.55
N PHE A 26 15.32 -3.20 -18.65
CA PHE A 26 15.37 -3.91 -17.38
C PHE A 26 14.28 -3.41 -16.41
N VAL A 27 13.83 -2.15 -16.55
CA VAL A 27 12.67 -1.65 -15.81
C VAL A 27 11.40 -2.39 -16.23
N LEU A 28 11.20 -2.60 -17.53
CA LEU A 28 10.02 -3.29 -18.05
C LEU A 28 9.99 -4.76 -17.62
N VAL A 29 11.12 -5.46 -17.74
CA VAL A 29 11.25 -6.85 -17.29
C VAL A 29 11.08 -6.95 -15.78
N GLY A 30 11.73 -6.07 -15.02
CA GLY A 30 11.61 -6.00 -13.56
C GLY A 30 10.15 -5.75 -13.13
N ALA A 31 9.45 -4.83 -13.78
CA ALA A 31 8.05 -4.53 -13.50
C ALA A 31 7.14 -5.73 -13.76
N ALA A 32 7.36 -6.47 -14.85
CA ALA A 32 6.61 -7.69 -15.15
C ALA A 32 6.85 -8.78 -14.08
N LEU A 33 8.10 -9.01 -13.68
CA LEU A 33 8.45 -9.96 -12.62
C LEU A 33 7.84 -9.56 -11.27
N CYS A 34 7.90 -8.27 -10.94
CA CYS A 34 7.31 -7.73 -9.72
C CYS A 34 5.77 -7.86 -9.73
N GLY A 35 5.12 -7.63 -10.87
CA GLY A 35 3.66 -7.78 -10.98
C GLY A 35 3.22 -9.23 -10.77
N LEU A 36 3.90 -10.19 -11.42
CA LEU A 36 3.64 -11.61 -11.24
C LEU A 36 3.90 -12.06 -9.79
N SER A 37 5.02 -11.63 -9.20
CA SER A 37 5.37 -12.00 -7.83
C SER A 37 4.41 -11.36 -6.83
N ALA A 38 4.04 -10.09 -7.01
CA ALA A 38 3.09 -9.39 -6.14
C ALA A 38 1.72 -10.06 -6.16
N GLY A 39 1.21 -10.47 -7.33
CA GLY A 39 -0.05 -11.22 -7.41
C GLY A 39 -0.04 -12.50 -6.57
N ILE A 40 1.05 -13.26 -6.63
CA ILE A 40 1.24 -14.47 -5.82
C ILE A 40 1.40 -14.12 -4.32
N PHE A 41 2.14 -13.05 -4.03
CA PHE A 41 2.41 -12.59 -2.67
C PHE A 41 1.11 -12.21 -1.95
N TRP A 42 0.34 -11.26 -2.50
CA TRP A 42 -0.88 -10.76 -1.88
C TRP A 42 -1.95 -11.85 -1.76
N ALA A 43 -2.08 -12.75 -2.75
CA ALA A 43 -2.98 -13.89 -2.66
C ALA A 43 -2.58 -14.87 -1.54
N SER A 44 -1.28 -15.19 -1.45
CA SER A 44 -0.76 -16.06 -0.39
C SER A 44 -0.91 -15.43 1.00
N GLU A 45 -0.65 -14.13 1.10
CA GLU A 45 -0.74 -13.38 2.35
C GLU A 45 -2.18 -13.31 2.85
N ALA A 46 -3.15 -13.01 1.98
CA ALA A 46 -4.56 -13.02 2.33
C ALA A 46 -5.03 -14.39 2.85
N ALA A 47 -4.60 -15.48 2.20
CA ALA A 47 -4.91 -16.84 2.64
C ALA A 47 -4.33 -17.14 4.04
N ILE A 48 -3.07 -16.75 4.30
CA ILE A 48 -2.42 -16.91 5.60
C ILE A 48 -3.13 -16.07 6.68
N ALA A 49 -3.41 -14.80 6.38
CA ALA A 49 -4.05 -13.88 7.31
C ALA A 49 -5.45 -14.35 7.75
N LEU A 50 -6.20 -15.02 6.87
CA LEU A 50 -7.52 -15.55 7.17
C LEU A 50 -7.49 -16.91 7.89
N SER A 51 -6.50 -17.77 7.60
CA SER A 51 -6.49 -19.17 8.06
C SER A 51 -5.67 -19.43 9.32
N TYR A 52 -4.60 -18.65 9.56
CA TYR A 52 -3.70 -18.85 10.69
C TYR A 52 -4.32 -18.49 12.05
N PRO A 53 -4.94 -17.30 12.22
CA PRO A 53 -5.47 -16.93 13.53
C PRO A 53 -6.66 -17.79 13.97
N GLU A 54 -6.78 -18.01 15.27
CA GLU A 54 -8.01 -18.56 15.84
C GLU A 54 -9.18 -17.59 15.65
N PRO A 55 -10.43 -18.06 15.47
CA PRO A 55 -11.59 -17.20 15.21
C PRO A 55 -11.76 -16.04 16.19
N TYR A 56 -11.44 -16.27 17.47
CA TYR A 56 -11.50 -15.26 18.53
C TYR A 56 -10.28 -14.32 18.58
N ASN A 57 -9.21 -14.61 17.84
CA ASN A 57 -7.97 -13.83 17.78
C ASN A 57 -7.77 -13.09 16.44
N GLN A 58 -8.68 -13.24 15.47
CA GLN A 58 -8.53 -12.68 14.13
C GLN A 58 -8.27 -11.17 14.13
N GLY A 59 -9.00 -10.40 14.95
CA GLY A 59 -8.81 -8.95 15.05
C GLY A 59 -7.42 -8.55 15.58
N ARG A 60 -6.90 -9.27 16.59
CA ARG A 60 -5.56 -9.02 17.14
C ARG A 60 -4.47 -9.35 16.12
N PHE A 61 -4.62 -10.46 15.40
CA PHE A 61 -3.68 -10.85 14.35
C PHE A 61 -3.68 -9.85 13.20
N LEU A 62 -4.87 -9.41 12.76
CA LEU A 62 -5.02 -8.37 11.74
C LEU A 62 -4.38 -7.04 12.18
N GLY A 63 -4.54 -6.65 13.46
CA GLY A 63 -3.89 -5.47 14.01
C GLY A 63 -2.35 -5.56 14.03
N LEU A 64 -1.79 -6.72 14.39
CA LEU A 64 -0.35 -6.96 14.32
C LEU A 64 0.16 -6.91 12.88
N TRP A 65 -0.55 -7.56 11.97
CA TRP A 65 -0.26 -7.55 10.54
C TRP A 65 -0.21 -6.11 9.99
N LEU A 66 -1.25 -5.32 10.27
CA LEU A 66 -1.32 -3.92 9.84
C LEU A 66 -0.17 -3.09 10.43
N SER A 67 0.20 -3.34 11.69
CA SER A 67 1.32 -2.67 12.35
C SER A 67 2.66 -2.97 11.68
N PHE A 68 2.93 -4.23 11.33
CA PHE A 68 4.14 -4.59 10.60
C PHE A 68 4.17 -4.02 9.18
N ARG A 69 3.03 -4.04 8.46
CA ARG A 69 2.91 -3.46 7.12
C ARG A 69 3.23 -1.96 7.13
N LEU A 70 2.59 -1.20 8.02
CA LEU A 70 2.81 0.24 8.15
C LEU A 70 4.18 0.57 8.73
N GLY A 71 4.70 -0.26 9.64
CA GLY A 71 6.07 -0.15 10.15
C GLY A 71 7.13 -0.27 9.06
N GLY A 72 6.94 -1.19 8.10
CA GLY A 72 7.80 -1.30 6.92
C GLY A 72 7.80 -0.04 6.05
N GLN A 73 6.62 0.57 5.84
CA GLN A 73 6.50 1.83 5.11
C GLN A 73 7.20 2.98 5.85
N ILE A 74 7.01 3.10 7.16
CA ILE A 74 7.64 4.14 7.98
C ILE A 74 9.17 3.98 7.98
N LEU A 75 9.68 2.74 8.14
CA LEU A 75 11.11 2.45 8.08
C LEU A 75 11.71 2.80 6.71
N GLY A 76 11.03 2.39 5.62
CA GLY A 76 11.47 2.73 4.27
C GLY A 76 11.47 4.23 4.01
N GLY A 77 10.43 4.94 4.46
CA GLY A 77 10.35 6.39 4.40
C GLY A 77 11.47 7.06 5.20
N ALA A 78 11.79 6.56 6.39
CA ALA A 78 12.86 7.09 7.24
C ALA A 78 14.25 6.90 6.59
N ILE A 79 14.54 5.73 6.02
CA ILE A 79 15.79 5.47 5.28
C ILE A 79 15.90 6.43 4.09
N ASN A 80 14.84 6.56 3.30
CA ASN A 80 14.82 7.44 2.13
C ASN A 80 15.04 8.90 2.52
N LEU A 81 14.39 9.36 3.60
CA LEU A 81 14.51 10.71 4.13
C LEU A 81 15.92 10.97 4.66
N GLY A 82 16.47 10.06 5.48
CA GLY A 82 17.82 10.20 6.02
C GLY A 82 18.89 10.33 4.92
N ILE A 83 18.76 9.57 3.84
CA ILE A 83 19.71 9.60 2.72
C ILE A 83 19.53 10.84 1.83
N ASN A 84 18.30 11.32 1.64
CA ASN A 84 18.02 12.45 0.73
C ASN A 84 17.78 13.79 1.43
N ALA A 85 17.91 13.90 2.76
CA ALA A 85 17.58 15.12 3.51
C ALA A 85 18.31 16.38 2.99
N ASN A 86 19.53 16.21 2.47
CA ASN A 86 20.35 17.31 1.93
C ASN A 86 20.17 17.55 0.42
N ARG A 87 19.29 16.82 -0.26
CA ARG A 87 19.03 16.96 -1.70
C ARG A 87 17.76 17.79 -1.95
N SER A 88 17.95 19.09 -2.12
CA SER A 88 16.88 20.08 -2.37
C SER A 88 16.48 20.23 -3.84
N GLU A 89 16.98 19.38 -4.74
CA GLU A 89 16.72 19.48 -6.17
C GLU A 89 15.57 18.54 -6.60
N ALA A 90 15.00 18.83 -7.77
CA ALA A 90 14.14 17.89 -8.49
C ALA A 90 14.97 16.71 -9.02
N GLY A 91 14.30 15.62 -9.37
CA GLY A 91 14.93 14.50 -10.08
C GLY A 91 14.86 13.19 -9.33
N SER A 92 15.85 12.33 -9.53
CA SER A 92 15.79 10.95 -9.08
C SER A 92 16.25 10.78 -7.63
N VAL A 93 15.73 9.73 -6.98
CA VAL A 93 16.17 9.36 -5.63
C VAL A 93 17.64 8.93 -5.69
N SER A 94 18.42 9.19 -4.62
CA SER A 94 19.81 8.77 -4.52
C SER A 94 20.00 7.27 -4.82
N TYR A 95 21.05 6.96 -5.57
CA TYR A 95 21.46 5.58 -5.89
C TYR A 95 21.62 4.70 -4.66
N THR A 96 22.10 5.29 -3.55
CA THR A 96 22.26 4.60 -2.27
C THR A 96 20.93 4.07 -1.76
N VAL A 97 19.82 4.79 -1.96
CA VAL A 97 18.49 4.32 -1.55
C VAL A 97 18.10 3.05 -2.29
N TYR A 98 18.32 3.02 -3.62
CA TYR A 98 18.04 1.82 -4.40
C TYR A 98 18.88 0.64 -3.93
N LEU A 99 20.18 0.82 -3.68
CA LEU A 99 21.05 -0.25 -3.21
C LEU A 99 20.60 -0.81 -1.85
N VAL A 100 20.21 0.05 -0.91
CA VAL A 100 19.67 -0.37 0.39
C VAL A 100 18.39 -1.18 0.22
N PHE A 101 17.43 -0.69 -0.59
CA PHE A 101 16.17 -1.41 -0.80
C PHE A 101 16.36 -2.71 -1.56
N ILE A 102 17.24 -2.77 -2.57
CA ILE A 102 17.57 -4.01 -3.29
C ILE A 102 18.15 -5.04 -2.31
N ALA A 103 19.07 -4.64 -1.43
CA ALA A 103 19.64 -5.53 -0.43
C ALA A 103 18.56 -6.06 0.53
N LEU A 104 17.70 -5.19 1.06
CA LEU A 104 16.59 -5.60 1.92
C LEU A 104 15.60 -6.53 1.22
N GLN A 105 15.23 -6.24 -0.02
CA GLN A 105 14.32 -7.05 -0.82
C GLN A 105 14.93 -8.42 -1.17
N ALA A 106 16.23 -8.47 -1.46
CA ALA A 106 16.95 -9.70 -1.72
C ALA A 106 17.03 -10.61 -0.48
N LEU A 107 17.03 -10.05 0.73
CA LEU A 107 16.97 -10.80 1.99
C LEU A 107 15.59 -11.40 2.28
N GLY A 108 14.52 -10.83 1.72
CA GLY A 108 13.13 -11.25 1.95
C GLY A 108 12.87 -12.74 1.69
N PRO A 109 13.22 -13.29 0.52
CA PRO A 109 13.10 -14.72 0.23
C PRO A 109 13.84 -15.61 1.24
N PHE A 110 15.02 -15.18 1.70
CA PHE A 110 15.81 -15.92 2.69
C PHE A 110 15.12 -15.95 4.06
N ALA A 111 14.56 -14.82 4.49
CA ALA A 111 13.74 -14.77 5.71
C ALA A 111 12.56 -15.76 5.64
N GLY A 112 11.98 -15.94 4.45
CA GLY A 112 10.91 -16.91 4.21
C GLY A 112 11.28 -18.38 4.47
N PHE A 113 12.55 -18.77 4.34
CA PHE A 113 12.99 -20.14 4.65
C PHE A 113 13.04 -20.43 6.15
N PHE A 114 13.10 -19.40 6.99
CA PHE A 114 13.04 -19.54 8.46
C PHE A 114 11.60 -19.58 9.00
N LEU A 115 10.60 -19.45 8.12
CA LEU A 115 9.19 -19.53 8.52
C LEU A 115 8.70 -20.98 8.52
N ASN A 116 7.92 -21.32 9.55
CA ASN A 116 7.27 -22.61 9.66
C ASN A 116 6.25 -22.81 8.54
N LYS A 117 6.15 -24.04 8.04
CA LYS A 117 5.08 -24.44 7.12
C LYS A 117 3.72 -24.33 7.83
N PRO A 118 2.61 -24.09 7.10
CA PRO A 118 1.27 -23.99 7.71
C PRO A 118 0.93 -25.19 8.62
N GLU A 119 1.32 -26.39 8.22
CA GLU A 119 1.10 -27.65 8.98
C GLU A 119 1.85 -27.71 10.32
N GLN A 120 2.93 -26.93 10.46
CA GLN A 120 3.77 -26.87 11.65
C GLN A 120 3.35 -25.74 12.61
N VAL A 121 2.38 -24.91 12.22
CA VAL A 121 1.85 -23.85 13.07
C VAL A 121 1.02 -24.45 14.19
N GLN A 122 1.44 -24.19 15.43
CA GLN A 122 0.73 -24.64 16.63
C GLN A 122 -0.19 -23.52 17.13
N ARG A 123 -1.49 -23.73 17.00
CA ARG A 123 -2.52 -22.84 17.55
C ARG A 123 -2.82 -23.17 19.00
N LYS A 124 -3.28 -22.19 19.76
CA LYS A 124 -3.61 -22.36 21.20
C LYS A 124 -4.81 -23.27 21.42
N ASP A 125 -5.69 -23.37 20.44
CA ASP A 125 -6.86 -24.25 20.47
C ASP A 125 -6.54 -25.70 20.07
N GLY A 126 -5.28 -26.01 19.74
CA GLY A 126 -4.85 -27.35 19.31
C GLY A 126 -5.34 -27.74 17.91
N VAL A 127 -6.07 -26.88 17.21
CA VAL A 127 -6.58 -27.15 15.86
C VAL A 127 -5.47 -26.84 14.85
N LYS A 128 -5.17 -27.79 13.96
CA LYS A 128 -4.20 -27.56 12.88
C LYS A 128 -4.74 -26.58 11.86
N VAL A 129 -3.88 -25.70 11.35
CA VAL A 129 -4.20 -24.82 10.21
C VAL A 129 -4.37 -25.69 8.97
N LYS A 130 -5.59 -25.72 8.41
CA LYS A 130 -5.89 -26.43 7.17
C LYS A 130 -5.78 -25.46 6.00
N MET A 131 -4.70 -25.58 5.22
CA MET A 131 -4.55 -24.90 3.92
C MET A 131 -4.48 -25.97 2.83
N GLU A 132 -5.60 -26.66 2.60
CA GLU A 132 -5.71 -27.69 1.57
C GLU A 132 -6.51 -27.18 0.37
N ILE A 133 -5.94 -27.34 -0.82
CA ILE A 133 -6.64 -27.19 -2.10
C ILE A 133 -7.52 -28.44 -2.23
N THR A 134 -8.77 -28.33 -1.76
CA THR A 134 -9.71 -29.46 -1.70
C THR A 134 -10.45 -29.70 -3.01
N GLN A 135 -10.31 -28.79 -3.99
CA GLN A 135 -11.02 -28.81 -5.25
C GLN A 135 -10.07 -28.86 -6.46
N SER A 136 -10.56 -29.38 -7.58
CA SER A 136 -9.80 -29.34 -8.84
C SER A 136 -9.59 -27.89 -9.30
N PHE A 137 -8.48 -27.61 -9.98
CA PHE A 137 -8.18 -26.28 -10.52
C PHE A 137 -9.35 -25.69 -11.32
N SER A 138 -9.99 -26.49 -12.18
CA SER A 138 -11.13 -26.06 -12.98
C SER A 138 -12.36 -25.69 -12.14
N SER A 139 -12.61 -26.40 -11.04
CA SER A 139 -13.71 -26.06 -10.12
C SER A 139 -13.44 -24.77 -9.35
N GLU A 140 -12.19 -24.55 -8.92
CA GLU A 140 -11.80 -23.30 -8.24
C GLU A 140 -11.91 -22.11 -9.18
N LEU A 141 -11.39 -22.24 -10.41
CA LEU A 141 -11.48 -21.18 -11.41
C LEU A 141 -12.94 -20.83 -11.73
N LYS A 142 -13.82 -21.84 -11.84
CA LYS A 142 -15.25 -21.64 -12.05
C LYS A 142 -15.93 -20.96 -10.85
N ALA A 143 -15.56 -21.33 -9.62
CA ALA A 143 -16.07 -20.71 -8.42
C ALA A 143 -15.63 -19.24 -8.31
N MET A 144 -14.36 -18.95 -8.60
CA MET A 144 -13.82 -17.60 -8.66
C MET A 144 -14.55 -16.75 -9.70
N ALA A 145 -14.73 -17.27 -10.93
CA ALA A 145 -15.47 -16.57 -11.98
C ALA A 145 -16.92 -16.29 -11.56
N LYS A 146 -17.61 -17.27 -10.96
CA LYS A 146 -18.98 -17.08 -10.46
C LYS A 146 -19.05 -16.00 -9.36
N MET A 147 -18.07 -15.95 -8.46
CA MET A 147 -18.00 -14.93 -7.42
C MET A 147 -17.73 -13.54 -8.00
N PHE A 148 -16.83 -13.44 -8.98
CA PHE A 148 -16.51 -12.21 -9.68
C PHE A 148 -17.73 -11.59 -10.37
N PHE A 149 -18.56 -12.40 -11.03
CA PHE A 149 -19.79 -11.93 -11.68
C PHE A 149 -21.00 -11.86 -10.75
N SER A 150 -20.82 -12.04 -9.44
CA SER A 150 -21.91 -11.89 -8.49
C SER A 150 -22.32 -10.42 -8.35
N LYS A 151 -23.62 -10.17 -8.17
CA LYS A 151 -24.15 -8.81 -7.97
C LYS A 151 -23.44 -8.08 -6.82
N ASN A 152 -23.17 -8.78 -5.72
CA ASN A 152 -22.53 -8.18 -4.54
C ASN A 152 -21.10 -7.74 -4.84
N PHE A 153 -20.33 -8.54 -5.58
CA PHE A 153 -18.96 -8.18 -5.95
C PHE A 153 -18.95 -7.02 -6.95
N LEU A 154 -19.78 -7.10 -8.00
CA LEU A 154 -19.84 -6.06 -9.05
C LEU A 154 -20.25 -4.68 -8.52
N LEU A 155 -21.08 -4.62 -7.46
CA LEU A 155 -21.44 -3.36 -6.81
C LEU A 155 -20.26 -2.70 -6.05
N ILE A 156 -19.26 -3.50 -5.65
CA ILE A 156 -18.08 -3.02 -4.92
C ILE A 156 -16.93 -2.68 -5.88
N VAL A 157 -16.91 -3.23 -7.10
CA VAL A 157 -15.86 -2.98 -8.10
C VAL A 157 -15.57 -1.48 -8.31
N PRO A 158 -16.56 -0.57 -8.47
CA PRO A 158 -16.27 0.85 -8.62
C PRO A 158 -15.51 1.46 -7.44
N LEU A 159 -15.81 1.01 -6.21
CA LEU A 159 -15.14 1.48 -5.00
C LEU A 159 -13.70 0.95 -4.92
N ILE A 160 -13.47 -0.30 -5.31
CA ILE A 160 -12.12 -0.89 -5.40
C ILE A 160 -11.29 -0.14 -6.46
N SER A 161 -11.85 0.05 -7.65
CA SER A 161 -11.18 0.76 -8.74
C SER A 161 -10.78 2.17 -8.34
N GLN A 162 -11.67 2.92 -7.68
CA GLN A 162 -11.34 4.26 -7.21
C GLN A 162 -10.29 4.24 -6.10
N ALA A 163 -10.34 3.30 -5.15
CA ALA A 163 -9.33 3.17 -4.09
C ALA A 163 -7.92 2.95 -4.67
N VAL A 164 -7.79 1.97 -5.56
CA VAL A 164 -6.50 1.58 -6.16
C VAL A 164 -6.00 2.64 -7.15
N TYR A 165 -6.89 3.26 -7.93
CA TYR A 165 -6.53 4.36 -8.82
C TYR A 165 -5.95 5.56 -8.05
N SER A 166 -6.54 5.89 -6.89
CA SER A 166 -6.10 7.01 -6.06
C SER A 166 -4.65 6.86 -5.61
N GLU A 167 -4.22 5.64 -5.24
CA GLU A 167 -2.86 5.38 -4.79
C GLU A 167 -1.82 5.81 -5.84
N ALA A 168 -1.99 5.37 -7.09
CA ALA A 168 -1.08 5.70 -8.18
C ALA A 168 -1.03 7.22 -8.45
N VAL A 169 -2.18 7.89 -8.42
CA VAL A 169 -2.27 9.34 -8.66
C VAL A 169 -1.59 10.13 -7.55
N VAL A 170 -1.76 9.75 -6.28
CA VAL A 170 -1.19 10.46 -5.13
C VAL A 170 0.34 10.46 -5.18
N PHE A 171 0.97 9.31 -5.42
CA PHE A 171 2.43 9.25 -5.53
C PHE A 171 2.96 9.91 -6.81
N THR A 172 2.20 9.89 -7.89
CA THR A 172 2.55 10.62 -9.12
C THR A 172 2.51 12.14 -8.90
N PHE A 173 1.46 12.66 -8.27
CA PHE A 173 1.35 14.07 -7.88
C PHE A 173 2.57 14.50 -7.04
N GLN A 174 2.94 13.67 -6.07
CA GLN A 174 4.11 13.89 -5.25
C GLN A 174 5.41 13.92 -6.08
N SER A 175 5.54 13.02 -7.06
CA SER A 175 6.71 12.92 -7.91
C SER A 175 6.91 14.09 -8.87
N LEU A 176 5.82 14.72 -9.32
CA LEU A 176 5.86 15.79 -10.31
C LEU A 176 6.18 17.15 -9.69
N TRP A 177 5.64 17.44 -8.50
CA TRP A 177 5.59 18.81 -7.97
C TRP A 177 6.46 19.07 -6.74
N PHE A 178 7.24 18.07 -6.28
CA PHE A 178 8.06 18.20 -5.08
C PHE A 178 9.50 17.74 -5.29
N THR A 179 10.43 18.35 -4.55
CA THR A 179 11.86 17.97 -4.52
C THR A 179 12.06 16.57 -3.94
N VAL A 180 13.24 15.97 -4.17
CA VAL A 180 13.54 14.61 -3.68
C VAL A 180 13.38 14.51 -2.15
N ARG A 181 13.87 15.52 -1.40
CA ARG A 181 13.75 15.52 0.07
C ARG A 181 12.31 15.72 0.56
N ALA A 182 11.54 16.59 -0.09
CA ALA A 182 10.12 16.75 0.19
C ALA A 182 9.34 15.45 -0.09
N ARG A 183 9.71 14.72 -1.16
CA ARG A 183 9.12 13.42 -1.44
C ARG A 183 9.45 12.37 -0.38
N ALA A 184 10.70 12.33 0.06
CA ALA A 184 11.12 11.41 1.10
C ALA A 184 10.41 11.70 2.43
N LEU A 185 10.22 12.98 2.79
CA LEU A 185 9.42 13.39 3.94
C LEU A 185 7.97 12.93 3.81
N GLY A 186 7.35 13.12 2.63
CA GLY A 186 5.99 12.65 2.37
C GLY A 186 5.87 11.13 2.50
N SER A 187 6.84 10.36 2.01
CA SER A 187 6.84 8.89 2.19
C SER A 187 6.92 8.48 3.66
N PHE A 188 7.72 9.17 4.48
CA PHE A 188 7.78 8.90 5.92
C PHE A 188 6.47 9.26 6.64
N LEU A 189 5.96 10.48 6.42
CA LEU A 189 4.73 10.95 7.05
C LEU A 189 3.48 10.20 6.57
N SER A 190 3.46 9.73 5.32
CA SER A 190 2.34 8.95 4.77
C SER A 190 2.05 7.69 5.61
N GLY A 191 3.09 6.99 6.06
CA GLY A 191 2.94 5.82 6.95
C GLY A 191 2.35 6.20 8.32
N ILE A 192 2.77 7.33 8.89
CA ILE A 192 2.29 7.81 10.20
C ILE A 192 0.82 8.24 10.11
N VAL A 193 0.46 9.04 9.11
CA VAL A 193 -0.92 9.50 8.95
C VAL A 193 -1.86 8.36 8.57
N ALA A 194 -1.40 7.40 7.75
CA ALA A 194 -2.16 6.18 7.46
C ALA A 194 -2.41 5.36 8.74
N LEU A 195 -1.37 5.10 9.55
CA LEU A 195 -1.52 4.40 10.82
C LEU A 195 -2.52 5.10 11.74
N THR A 196 -2.41 6.42 11.87
CA THR A 196 -3.28 7.21 12.74
C THR A 196 -4.73 7.19 12.24
N ALA A 197 -4.96 7.47 10.96
CA ALA A 197 -6.29 7.48 10.36
C ALA A 197 -6.97 6.10 10.42
N GLY A 198 -6.20 5.04 10.17
CA GLY A 198 -6.69 3.68 10.24
C GLY A 198 -7.16 3.29 11.64
N ASN A 199 -6.38 3.63 12.68
CA ASN A 199 -6.78 3.40 14.06
C ASN A 199 -8.01 4.23 14.48
N ILE A 200 -8.12 5.48 14.02
CA ILE A 200 -9.30 6.32 14.28
C ILE A 200 -10.55 5.70 13.66
N LEU A 201 -10.49 5.27 12.39
CA LEU A 201 -11.61 4.62 11.73
C LEU A 201 -11.96 3.29 12.42
N GLY A 202 -10.96 2.47 12.78
CA GLY A 202 -11.17 1.23 13.52
C GLY A 202 -11.89 1.46 14.84
N ALA A 203 -11.42 2.41 15.65
CA ALA A 203 -12.06 2.76 16.92
C ALA A 203 -13.52 3.27 16.75
N PHE A 204 -13.81 4.01 15.66
CA PHE A 204 -15.17 4.43 15.34
C PHE A 204 -16.05 3.25 14.93
N LEU A 205 -15.53 2.36 14.08
CA LEU A 205 -16.26 1.18 13.61
C LEU A 205 -16.47 0.15 14.71
N ASP A 206 -15.58 0.04 15.70
CA ASP A 206 -15.72 -0.90 16.82
C ASP A 206 -16.68 -0.41 17.92
N ARG A 207 -17.16 0.83 17.82
CA ARG A 207 -18.05 1.42 18.82
C ARG A 207 -19.41 0.69 18.85
N THR A 208 -19.68 0.00 19.95
CA THR A 208 -20.90 -0.82 20.16
C THR A 208 -22.15 -0.01 20.45
N SER A 209 -22.02 1.30 20.74
CA SER A 209 -23.16 2.18 21.05
C SER A 209 -24.07 2.45 19.85
N LEU A 210 -23.62 2.16 18.62
CA LEU A 210 -24.39 2.36 17.38
C LEU A 210 -24.58 1.05 16.62
N LYS A 211 -25.75 0.86 16.00
CA LYS A 211 -26.04 -0.29 15.14
C LYS A 211 -25.07 -0.33 13.95
N LEU A 212 -24.64 -1.53 13.55
CA LEU A 212 -23.63 -1.74 12.50
C LEU A 212 -23.99 -1.06 11.17
N HIS A 213 -25.23 -1.18 10.71
CA HIS A 213 -25.66 -0.56 9.45
C HIS A 213 -25.66 0.98 9.49
N VAL A 214 -25.89 1.58 10.66
CA VAL A 214 -25.86 3.05 10.82
C VAL A 214 -24.41 3.52 10.72
N ARG A 215 -23.50 2.94 11.50
CA ARG A 215 -22.08 3.32 11.46
C ARG A 215 -21.46 3.08 10.07
N ALA A 216 -21.80 1.97 9.40
CA ALA A 216 -21.29 1.67 8.07
C ALA A 216 -21.78 2.66 7.02
N ARG A 217 -23.05 3.08 7.06
CA ARG A 217 -23.59 4.10 6.15
C ARG A 217 -22.97 5.48 6.40
N TRP A 218 -22.82 5.88 7.67
CA TRP A 218 -22.15 7.13 8.01
C TRP A 218 -20.69 7.13 7.54
N ALA A 219 -19.95 6.07 7.83
CA ALA A 219 -18.57 5.91 7.35
C ALA A 219 -18.51 6.00 5.82
N PHE A 220 -19.40 5.32 5.11
CA PHE A 220 -19.48 5.38 3.65
C PHE A 220 -19.67 6.81 3.12
N PHE A 221 -20.69 7.53 3.60
CA PHE A 221 -20.98 8.90 3.13
C PHE A 221 -19.88 9.88 3.54
N THR A 222 -19.30 9.75 4.73
CA THR A 222 -18.19 10.59 5.17
C THR A 222 -16.93 10.34 4.33
N ILE A 223 -16.56 9.08 4.10
CA ILE A 223 -15.37 8.71 3.30
C ILE A 223 -15.53 9.21 1.87
N LEU A 224 -16.67 8.94 1.22
CA LEU A 224 -16.89 9.39 -0.16
C LEU A 224 -17.03 10.91 -0.27
N GLY A 225 -17.65 11.57 0.71
CA GLY A 225 -17.75 13.03 0.76
C GLY A 225 -16.38 13.69 0.88
N LEU A 226 -15.52 13.19 1.79
CA LEU A 226 -14.15 13.66 1.95
C LEU A 226 -13.32 13.40 0.69
N GLN A 227 -13.43 12.20 0.09
CA GLN A 227 -12.78 11.88 -1.18
C GLN A 227 -13.17 12.87 -2.27
N GLY A 228 -14.47 13.14 -2.44
CA GLY A 228 -14.94 14.14 -3.40
C GLY A 228 -14.30 15.51 -3.18
N GLY A 229 -14.24 15.97 -1.92
CA GLY A 229 -13.58 17.22 -1.55
C GLY A 229 -12.09 17.25 -1.89
N TRP A 230 -11.35 16.18 -1.56
CA TRP A 230 -9.92 16.09 -1.87
C TRP A 230 -9.64 15.99 -3.37
N TRP A 231 -10.48 15.30 -4.15
CA TRP A 231 -10.35 15.25 -5.60
C TRP A 231 -10.62 16.59 -6.27
N ILE A 232 -11.59 17.37 -5.78
CA ILE A 232 -11.81 18.75 -6.24
C ILE A 232 -10.58 19.59 -5.92
N TRP A 233 -10.06 19.51 -4.69
CA TRP A 233 -8.85 20.25 -4.30
C TRP A 233 -7.64 19.85 -5.14
N ALA A 234 -7.44 18.55 -5.38
CA ALA A 234 -6.41 18.04 -6.28
C ALA A 234 -6.54 18.58 -7.69
N THR A 235 -7.76 18.61 -8.25
CA THR A 235 -8.01 19.12 -9.60
C THR A 235 -7.66 20.60 -9.71
N VAL A 236 -8.07 21.41 -8.73
CA VAL A 236 -7.74 22.85 -8.67
C VAL A 236 -6.22 23.05 -8.62
N LEU A 237 -5.53 22.33 -7.72
CA LEU A 237 -4.08 22.45 -7.57
C LEU A 237 -3.31 21.96 -8.79
N VAL A 238 -3.65 20.79 -9.33
CA VAL A 238 -2.98 20.25 -10.52
C VAL A 238 -3.19 21.18 -11.72
N THR A 239 -4.37 21.77 -11.89
CA THR A 239 -4.64 22.73 -12.98
C THR A 239 -3.78 23.99 -12.85
N GLU A 240 -3.55 24.46 -11.63
CA GLU A 240 -2.65 25.58 -11.36
C GLU A 240 -1.18 25.20 -11.61
N PHE A 241 -0.73 24.07 -11.03
CA PHE A 241 0.64 23.59 -11.13
C PHE A 241 1.03 23.21 -12.56
N HIS A 242 0.09 22.72 -13.38
CA HIS A 242 0.38 22.46 -14.79
C HIS A 242 0.74 23.74 -15.58
N LYS A 243 0.26 24.91 -15.13
CA LYS A 243 0.58 26.20 -15.72
C LYS A 243 1.86 26.80 -15.15
N THR A 244 2.05 26.72 -13.83
CA THR A 244 3.18 27.35 -13.13
C THR A 244 4.42 26.46 -13.08
N GLN A 245 4.28 25.17 -13.33
CA GLN A 245 5.32 24.13 -13.29
C GLN A 245 6.23 24.21 -12.05
N PRO A 246 5.67 24.26 -10.82
CA PRO A 246 6.46 24.46 -9.61
C PRO A 246 7.18 23.18 -9.21
N THR A 247 8.34 23.31 -8.55
CA THR A 247 8.94 22.21 -7.77
C THR A 247 9.09 22.70 -6.35
N TYR A 248 8.15 22.32 -5.47
CA TYR A 248 8.17 22.76 -4.08
C TYR A 248 9.15 21.96 -3.24
N ASP A 249 10.00 22.69 -2.55
CA ASP A 249 10.76 22.22 -1.41
C ASP A 249 10.05 22.52 -0.08
N TRP A 250 10.38 21.82 1.01
CA TRP A 250 9.75 22.05 2.32
C TRP A 250 10.03 23.44 2.92
N VAL A 251 11.02 24.18 2.39
CA VAL A 251 11.30 25.57 2.81
C VAL A 251 10.52 26.59 1.99
N ASP A 252 9.91 26.17 0.88
CA ASP A 252 9.33 27.11 -0.08
C ASP A 252 7.96 27.65 0.37
N PRO A 253 7.68 28.94 0.15
CA PRO A 253 6.35 29.49 0.30
C PRO A 253 5.36 28.74 -0.59
N GLY A 254 4.30 28.16 0.00
CA GLY A 254 3.27 27.42 -0.72
C GLY A 254 3.41 25.89 -0.67
N PHE A 255 4.54 25.35 -0.18
CA PHE A 255 4.73 23.91 0.04
C PHE A 255 3.57 23.27 0.80
N GLY A 256 3.14 23.91 1.89
CA GLY A 256 2.08 23.39 2.76
C GLY A 256 0.75 23.15 2.03
N ARG A 257 0.42 23.93 1.00
CA ARG A 257 -0.85 23.80 0.26
C ARG A 257 -0.89 22.49 -0.54
N GLY A 258 0.18 22.16 -1.25
CA GLY A 258 0.27 20.91 -2.00
C GLY A 258 0.58 19.72 -1.10
N PHE A 259 1.44 19.90 -0.10
CA PHE A 259 1.87 18.82 0.79
C PHE A 259 0.75 18.35 1.73
N ALA A 260 -0.08 19.28 2.23
CA ALA A 260 -1.26 18.94 2.99
C ALA A 260 -2.24 18.10 2.16
N LEU A 261 -2.50 18.49 0.90
CA LEU A 261 -3.33 17.69 0.00
C LEU A 261 -2.78 16.27 -0.13
N PHE A 262 -1.48 16.10 -0.35
CA PHE A 262 -0.85 14.78 -0.44
C PHE A 262 -1.14 13.94 0.82
N LEU A 263 -0.93 14.48 2.02
CA LEU A 263 -1.20 13.75 3.27
C LEU A 263 -2.70 13.43 3.45
N PHE A 264 -3.59 14.35 3.09
CA PHE A 264 -5.03 14.12 3.16
C PHE A 264 -5.51 13.05 2.17
N MET A 265 -4.95 13.01 0.96
CA MET A 265 -5.26 11.94 0.01
C MET A 265 -4.73 10.59 0.48
N ILE A 266 -3.58 10.53 1.18
CA ILE A 266 -3.12 9.29 1.85
C ILE A 266 -4.08 8.86 2.95
N ILE A 267 -4.54 9.81 3.79
CA ILE A 267 -5.58 9.53 4.80
C ILE A 267 -6.82 8.95 4.11
N GLY A 268 -7.27 9.56 3.02
CA GLY A 268 -8.40 9.11 2.23
C GLY A 268 -8.25 7.72 1.65
N PHE A 269 -7.09 7.43 1.07
CA PHE A 269 -6.74 6.10 0.61
C PHE A 269 -6.83 5.08 1.75
N GLN A 270 -6.23 5.39 2.91
CA GLN A 270 -6.18 4.44 4.02
C GLN A 270 -7.57 4.17 4.63
N ILE A 271 -8.38 5.19 4.86
CA ILE A 271 -9.73 5.00 5.43
C ILE A 271 -10.64 4.27 4.46
N GLN A 272 -10.49 4.49 3.15
CA GLN A 272 -11.24 3.76 2.13
C GLN A 272 -10.78 2.30 2.04
N TYR A 273 -9.46 2.06 2.07
CA TYR A 273 -8.89 0.73 2.04
C TYR A 273 -9.33 -0.12 3.24
N MET A 274 -9.47 0.47 4.42
CA MET A 274 -9.96 -0.23 5.62
C MET A 274 -11.48 -0.39 5.67
N PHE A 275 -12.23 0.42 4.93
CA PHE A 275 -13.68 0.32 4.86
C PHE A 275 -14.15 -0.79 3.89
N LEU A 276 -13.36 -1.06 2.84
CA LEU A 276 -13.57 -2.15 1.88
C LEU A 276 -13.25 -3.52 2.49
#